data_AF-A0AAN6IBW4-F1
#
_entry.id   AF-A0AAN6IBW4-F1
#
_cell.length_a   1.000
_cell.length_b   1.000
_cell.length_c   1.000
_cell.angle_alpha   90.00
_cell.angle_beta   90.00
_cell.angle_gamma   90.00
#
_symmetry.space_group_name_H-M   'P 1'
#
loop_
_entity.id
_entity.type
_entity.pdbx_description
1 polymer ?
#
loop_
_entity_poly.entity_id
_entity_poly.type
_entity_poly.pdbx_seq_one_letter_code
_entity_poly.pdbx_strand_id
1 'polypeptide(L)'
;MAPSPPTEAEILQSYLLHPSPLSTILPYSAFQALIPASSRQNLSLKRLYRDLQFQRNITIDDIRRRIEDECRRSTTLTARLARQIRREEDERERLRSSRAQQRNTNTLKGKRTATATGSTTDIHTNEGIPSGVSTRNAYHDDNQNANNDDSHDNDHHDHDDDSGPDAYEHNDGSSFTDAGIDIHIDRTLHGPLGSALPNKSQNSHTTESLLKGMKTAKGDLQSEIEALEAQIASVYKDCEERVGGLSDLRYGRFAQNRTSTESANGETSIEDEVVGALEELRARLQPANS
;
A
#
# COMPACT_ATOMS: atom_id res chain seq x y z
N MET A 1 -27.71 4.66 14.24
CA MET A 1 -26.58 4.23 13.39
C MET A 1 -25.34 4.98 13.86
N ALA A 2 -24.23 4.29 14.15
CA ALA A 2 -22.99 4.95 14.55
C ALA A 2 -22.36 5.66 13.33
N PRO A 3 -21.76 6.85 13.49
CA PRO A 3 -21.08 7.52 12.39
C PRO A 3 -19.88 6.68 11.93
N SER A 4 -19.77 6.45 10.63
CA SER A 4 -18.59 5.80 10.05
C SER A 4 -17.36 6.69 10.24
N PRO A 5 -16.17 6.11 10.47
CA PRO A 5 -14.94 6.89 10.48
C PRO A 5 -14.74 7.56 9.10
N PRO A 6 -14.17 8.77 9.06
CA PRO A 6 -13.97 9.49 7.81
C PRO A 6 -12.98 8.74 6.91
N THR A 7 -13.21 8.80 5.61
CA THR A 7 -12.32 8.16 4.63
C THR A 7 -11.02 8.96 4.49
N GLU A 8 -9.95 8.31 4.01
CA GLU A 8 -8.67 8.99 3.75
C GLU A 8 -8.84 10.18 2.80
N ALA A 9 -9.66 10.03 1.75
CA ALA A 9 -9.98 11.10 0.82
C ALA A 9 -10.64 12.29 1.54
N GLU A 10 -11.63 12.04 2.42
CA GLU A 10 -12.28 13.09 3.21
C GLU A 10 -11.30 13.80 4.13
N ILE A 11 -10.40 13.07 4.78
CA ILE A 11 -9.36 13.66 5.64
C ILE A 11 -8.44 14.53 4.78
N LEU A 12 -7.87 14.00 3.70
CA LEU A 12 -6.91 14.75 2.88
C LEU A 12 -7.55 15.98 2.23
N GLN A 13 -8.77 15.88 1.72
CA GLN A 13 -9.50 17.02 1.14
C GLN A 13 -9.83 18.07 2.20
N SER A 14 -10.30 17.65 3.37
CA SER A 14 -10.66 18.59 4.44
C SER A 14 -9.48 19.34 5.02
N TYR A 15 -8.32 18.67 5.19
CA TYR A 15 -7.13 19.31 5.74
C TYR A 15 -6.32 20.09 4.71
N LEU A 16 -6.24 19.61 3.46
CA LEU A 16 -5.31 20.16 2.47
C LEU A 16 -5.99 21.05 1.41
N LEU A 17 -7.28 20.84 1.11
CA LEU A 17 -7.96 21.58 0.03
C LEU A 17 -8.94 22.63 0.56
N HIS A 18 -9.85 22.30 1.49
CA HIS A 18 -10.86 23.27 1.96
C HIS A 18 -10.28 24.57 2.55
N PRO A 19 -9.25 24.55 3.42
CA PRO A 19 -8.67 25.79 3.94
C PRO A 19 -7.72 26.46 2.94
N SER A 20 -7.44 25.83 1.80
CA SER A 20 -6.34 26.23 0.93
C SER A 20 -6.60 27.42 0.00
N PRO A 21 -7.82 27.81 -0.43
CA PRO A 21 -7.99 28.95 -1.34
C PRO A 21 -7.41 30.26 -0.77
N LEU A 22 -6.85 31.12 -1.63
CA LEU A 22 -6.25 32.38 -1.17
C LEU A 22 -7.27 33.27 -0.47
N SER A 23 -8.52 33.29 -0.94
CA SER A 23 -9.61 34.03 -0.31
C SER A 23 -9.93 33.57 1.11
N THR A 24 -9.63 32.32 1.44
CA THR A 24 -9.85 31.76 2.77
C THR A 24 -8.71 32.16 3.71
N ILE A 25 -7.46 32.04 3.26
CA ILE A 25 -6.28 32.31 4.09
C ILE A 25 -5.99 33.81 4.22
N LEU A 26 -6.14 34.54 3.12
CA LEU A 26 -5.89 35.97 3.04
C LEU A 26 -6.95 36.63 2.15
N PRO A 27 -8.14 36.93 2.70
CA PRO A 27 -9.17 37.66 1.98
C PRO A 27 -8.63 38.96 1.36
N TYR A 28 -9.23 39.42 0.25
CA TYR A 28 -8.76 40.62 -0.45
C TYR A 28 -8.69 41.86 0.46
N SER A 29 -9.62 42.01 1.41
CA SER A 29 -9.61 43.09 2.41
C SER A 29 -8.37 43.05 3.31
N ALA A 30 -7.99 41.85 3.77
CA ALA A 30 -6.78 41.63 4.56
C ALA A 30 -5.51 41.85 3.72
N PHE A 31 -5.48 41.37 2.47
CA PHE A 31 -4.40 41.64 1.52
C PHE A 31 -4.22 43.15 1.29
N GLN A 32 -5.30 43.89 1.08
CA GLN A 32 -5.26 45.35 0.91
C GLN A 32 -4.78 46.09 2.17
N ALA A 33 -5.02 45.53 3.36
CA ALA A 33 -4.56 46.10 4.63
C ALA A 33 -3.03 46.04 4.79
N LEU A 34 -2.37 45.04 4.18
CA LEU A 34 -0.90 44.90 4.17
C LEU A 34 -0.19 46.00 3.38
N ILE A 35 -0.93 46.74 2.55
CA ILE A 35 -0.40 47.74 1.65
C ILE A 35 -0.57 49.13 2.29
N PRO A 36 0.42 50.04 2.16
CA PRO A 36 0.31 51.41 2.65
C PRO A 36 -0.95 52.11 2.12
N ALA A 37 -1.60 52.90 2.98
CA ALA A 37 -2.87 53.55 2.67
C ALA A 37 -2.82 54.38 1.37
N SER A 38 -1.70 55.03 1.09
CA SER A 38 -1.44 55.84 -0.11
C SER A 38 -1.53 55.05 -1.42
N SER A 39 -1.39 53.72 -1.39
CA SER A 39 -1.40 52.84 -2.57
C SER A 39 -2.61 51.90 -2.67
N ARG A 40 -3.52 51.91 -1.67
CA ARG A 40 -4.63 50.93 -1.57
C ARG A 40 -5.68 51.03 -2.69
N GLN A 41 -5.78 52.18 -3.36
CA GLN A 41 -6.79 52.43 -4.39
C GLN A 41 -6.33 52.04 -5.81
N ASN A 42 -5.18 51.35 -5.94
CA ASN A 42 -4.67 50.97 -7.24
C ASN A 42 -5.39 49.73 -7.80
N LEU A 43 -5.99 49.85 -8.99
CA LEU A 43 -6.67 48.74 -9.70
C LEU A 43 -5.72 47.56 -10.01
N SER A 44 -4.41 47.80 -10.11
CA SER A 44 -3.41 46.74 -10.31
C SER A 44 -3.34 45.78 -9.13
N LEU A 45 -3.70 46.20 -7.91
CA LEU A 45 -3.70 45.35 -6.72
C LEU A 45 -4.80 44.30 -6.77
N LYS A 46 -5.97 44.66 -7.29
CA LYS A 46 -7.05 43.69 -7.56
C LYS A 46 -6.59 42.67 -8.58
N ARG A 47 -5.95 43.12 -9.67
CA ARG A 47 -5.41 42.23 -10.71
C ARG A 47 -4.35 41.29 -10.14
N LEU A 48 -3.39 41.82 -9.39
CA LEU A 48 -2.35 41.02 -8.73
C LEU A 48 -2.96 39.97 -7.78
N TYR A 49 -3.94 40.35 -6.97
CA TYR A 49 -4.62 39.39 -6.10
C TYR A 49 -5.33 38.29 -6.88
N ARG A 50 -5.96 38.63 -8.02
CA ARG A 50 -6.58 37.64 -8.91
C ARG A 50 -5.55 36.72 -9.55
N ASP A 51 -4.41 37.25 -9.97
CA ASP A 51 -3.30 36.44 -10.50
C ASP A 51 -2.75 35.48 -9.43
N LEU A 52 -2.60 35.94 -8.19
CA LEU A 52 -2.20 35.09 -7.06
C LEU A 52 -3.25 34.02 -6.72
N GLN A 53 -4.54 34.36 -6.79
CA GLN A 53 -5.62 33.37 -6.66
C GLN A 53 -5.51 32.29 -7.74
N PHE A 54 -5.30 32.70 -8.98
CA PHE A 54 -5.15 31.78 -10.11
C PHE A 54 -3.94 30.85 -9.95
N GLN A 55 -2.76 31.41 -9.63
CA GLN A 55 -1.54 30.61 -9.38
C GLN A 55 -1.74 29.61 -8.24
N ARG A 56 -2.44 30.03 -7.19
CA ARG A 56 -2.73 29.15 -6.06
C ARG A 56 -3.71 28.05 -6.43
N ASN A 57 -4.75 28.36 -7.20
CA ASN A 57 -5.70 27.35 -7.68
C ASN A 57 -5.02 26.28 -8.54
N ILE A 58 -4.05 26.65 -9.39
CA ILE A 58 -3.23 25.67 -10.12
C ILE A 58 -2.53 24.70 -9.16
N THR A 59 -1.97 25.22 -8.07
CA THR A 59 -1.30 24.39 -7.06
C THR A 59 -2.29 23.48 -6.32
N ILE A 60 -3.48 24.00 -5.99
CA ILE A 60 -4.57 23.24 -5.35
C ILE A 60 -5.02 22.10 -6.27
N ASP A 61 -5.13 22.34 -7.57
CA ASP A 61 -5.50 21.31 -8.55
C ASP A 61 -4.43 20.22 -8.67
N ASP A 62 -3.15 20.57 -8.64
CA ASP A 62 -2.05 19.58 -8.60
C ASP A 62 -2.10 18.74 -7.32
N ILE A 63 -2.36 19.38 -6.16
CA ILE A 63 -2.52 18.67 -4.89
C ILE A 63 -3.75 17.74 -4.94
N ARG A 64 -4.87 18.17 -5.54
CA ARG A 64 -6.07 17.34 -5.72
C ARG A 64 -5.73 16.07 -6.50
N ARG A 65 -5.02 16.20 -7.63
CA ARG A 65 -4.56 15.03 -8.41
C ARG A 65 -3.68 14.09 -7.58
N ARG A 66 -2.73 14.65 -6.80
CA ARG A 66 -1.85 13.84 -5.94
C ARG A 66 -2.60 13.10 -4.83
N ILE A 67 -3.64 13.73 -4.25
CA ILE A 67 -4.50 13.08 -3.26
C ILE A 67 -5.20 11.88 -3.87
N GLU A 68 -5.75 12.01 -5.08
CA GLU A 68 -6.38 10.88 -5.79
C GLU A 68 -5.38 9.74 -6.03
N ASP A 69 -4.17 10.06 -6.48
CA ASP A 69 -3.10 9.08 -6.69
C ASP A 69 -2.63 8.42 -5.40
N GLU A 70 -2.57 9.16 -4.28
CA GLU A 70 -2.24 8.61 -2.97
C GLU A 70 -3.34 7.68 -2.46
N CYS A 71 -4.61 8.07 -2.54
CA CYS A 71 -5.74 7.22 -2.17
C CYS A 71 -5.77 5.90 -2.98
N ARG A 72 -5.47 5.95 -4.28
CA ARG A 72 -5.33 4.74 -5.12
C ARG A 72 -4.17 3.84 -4.68
N ARG A 73 -3.06 4.42 -4.27
CA ARG A 73 -1.90 3.67 -3.74
C ARG A 73 -2.21 3.06 -2.38
N SER A 74 -2.83 3.80 -1.47
CA SER A 74 -3.24 3.36 -0.13
C SER A 74 -4.21 2.18 -0.18
N THR A 75 -5.22 2.21 -1.07
CA THR A 75 -6.14 1.08 -1.28
C THR A 75 -5.42 -0.17 -1.78
N THR A 76 -4.48 -0.01 -2.72
CA THR A 76 -3.66 -1.12 -3.24
C THR A 76 -2.77 -1.73 -2.15
N LEU A 77 -2.13 -0.90 -1.33
CA LEU A 77 -1.29 -1.32 -0.21
C LEU A 77 -2.12 -2.07 0.84
N THR A 78 -3.28 -1.53 1.21
CA THR A 78 -4.21 -2.14 2.16
C THR A 78 -4.69 -3.50 1.67
N ALA A 79 -5.03 -3.63 0.38
CA ALA A 79 -5.43 -4.91 -0.23
C ALA A 79 -4.28 -5.93 -0.20
N ARG A 80 -3.04 -5.51 -0.46
CA ARG A 80 -1.86 -6.37 -0.40
C ARG A 80 -1.59 -6.85 1.03
N LEU A 81 -1.67 -5.95 2.01
CA LEU A 81 -1.53 -6.29 3.43
C LEU A 81 -2.61 -7.27 3.88
N ALA A 82 -3.88 -7.03 3.52
CA ALA A 82 -4.97 -7.94 3.83
C ALA A 82 -4.73 -9.36 3.28
N ARG A 83 -4.20 -9.47 2.04
CA ARG A 83 -3.83 -10.77 1.45
C ARG A 83 -2.63 -11.42 2.15
N GLN A 84 -1.70 -10.64 2.68
CA GLN A 84 -0.57 -11.17 3.44
C GLN A 84 -1.01 -11.71 4.80
N ILE A 85 -1.83 -10.94 5.53
CA ILE A 85 -2.36 -11.34 6.83
C ILE A 85 -3.12 -12.67 6.72
N ARG A 86 -4.01 -12.80 5.73
CA ARG A 86 -4.75 -14.06 5.50
C ARG A 86 -3.82 -15.26 5.25
N ARG A 87 -2.77 -15.08 4.44
CA ARG A 87 -1.80 -16.16 4.17
C ARG A 87 -1.06 -16.59 5.43
N GLU A 88 -0.62 -15.63 6.25
CA GLU A 88 0.06 -15.92 7.52
C GLU A 88 -0.88 -16.60 8.53
N GLU A 89 -2.16 -16.21 8.56
CA GLU A 89 -3.19 -16.85 9.39
C GLU A 89 -3.45 -18.31 8.95
N ASP A 90 -3.63 -18.55 7.65
CA ASP A 90 -3.82 -19.90 7.09
C ASP A 90 -2.62 -20.81 7.38
N GLU A 91 -1.40 -20.29 7.25
CA GLU A 91 -0.18 -21.04 7.55
C GLU A 91 -0.09 -21.37 9.06
N ARG A 92 -0.38 -20.39 9.93
CA ARG A 92 -0.43 -20.61 11.38
C ARG A 92 -1.47 -21.66 11.75
N GLU A 93 -2.63 -21.67 11.10
CA GLU A 93 -3.69 -22.66 11.34
C GLU A 93 -3.28 -24.07 10.87
N ARG A 94 -2.64 -24.18 9.71
CA ARG A 94 -2.06 -25.46 9.21
C ARG A 94 -1.00 -26.01 10.17
N LEU A 95 -0.10 -25.16 10.65
CA LEU A 95 0.95 -25.54 11.61
C LEU A 95 0.34 -25.99 12.96
N ARG A 96 -0.71 -25.32 13.44
CA ARG A 96 -1.46 -25.72 14.65
C ARG A 96 -2.11 -27.09 14.46
N SER A 97 -2.76 -27.32 13.32
CA SER A 97 -3.42 -28.58 12.98
C SER A 97 -2.41 -29.74 12.86
N SER A 98 -1.26 -29.52 12.21
CA SER A 98 -0.18 -30.50 12.09
C SER A 98 0.39 -30.91 13.46
N ARG A 99 0.67 -29.93 14.34
CA ARG A 99 1.11 -30.20 15.72
C ARG A 99 0.08 -31.01 16.52
N ALA A 100 -1.21 -30.73 16.34
CA ALA A 100 -2.28 -31.48 17.01
C ALA A 100 -2.33 -32.94 16.53
N GLN A 101 -2.22 -33.18 15.22
CA GLN A 101 -2.14 -34.53 14.65
C GLN A 101 -0.91 -35.29 15.15
N GLN A 102 0.26 -34.66 15.19
CA GLN A 102 1.51 -35.29 15.62
C GLN A 102 1.51 -35.64 17.12
N ARG A 103 0.84 -34.84 17.96
CA ARG A 103 0.60 -35.21 19.37
C ARG A 103 -0.26 -36.47 19.46
N ASN A 104 -1.31 -36.57 18.66
CA ASN A 104 -2.22 -37.70 18.69
C ASN A 104 -1.56 -39.02 18.24
N THR A 105 -0.70 -38.98 17.22
CA THR A 105 0.05 -40.15 16.75
C THR A 105 1.06 -40.67 17.77
N ASN A 106 1.74 -39.78 18.51
CA ASN A 106 2.68 -40.18 19.56
C ASN A 106 1.99 -40.81 20.78
N THR A 107 0.79 -40.35 21.16
CA THR A 107 -0.02 -41.01 22.20
C THR A 107 -0.46 -42.42 21.82
N LEU A 108 -0.74 -42.68 20.53
CA LEU A 108 -1.09 -44.01 20.03
C LEU A 108 0.11 -44.96 19.94
N LYS A 109 1.32 -44.46 19.66
CA LYS A 109 2.56 -45.26 19.68
C LYS A 109 3.04 -45.59 21.10
N GLY A 110 2.96 -44.67 22.05
CA GLY A 110 3.36 -44.91 23.45
C GLY A 110 2.48 -45.91 24.20
N LYS A 111 1.24 -46.15 23.74
CA LYS A 111 0.33 -47.12 24.35
C LYS A 111 0.57 -48.57 23.90
N ARG A 112 1.32 -48.80 22.82
CA ARG A 112 1.63 -50.15 22.29
C ARG A 112 2.91 -50.77 22.86
N THR A 113 3.76 -49.99 23.52
CA THR A 113 5.02 -50.48 24.10
C THR A 113 4.93 -50.83 25.59
N ALA A 114 3.75 -50.78 26.20
CA ALA A 114 3.53 -51.07 27.63
C ALA A 114 2.81 -52.40 27.92
N THR A 115 2.61 -53.27 26.93
CA THR A 115 2.00 -54.61 27.13
C THR A 115 2.71 -55.67 26.31
N ALA A 116 3.92 -56.05 26.74
CA ALA A 116 4.62 -57.21 26.20
C ALA A 116 5.33 -57.97 27.32
N THR A 117 4.54 -58.51 28.25
CA THR A 117 4.96 -59.62 29.13
C THR A 117 3.75 -60.50 29.40
N GLY A 118 3.74 -61.72 28.83
CA GLY A 118 3.01 -62.85 29.39
C GLY A 118 2.00 -63.58 28.50
N SER A 119 2.37 -64.81 28.12
CA SER A 119 1.57 -66.05 28.22
C SER A 119 0.61 -66.48 27.10
N THR A 120 1.13 -67.40 26.28
CA THR A 120 0.67 -68.75 25.86
C THR A 120 -0.79 -69.24 25.97
N THR A 121 -1.17 -70.04 24.94
CA THR A 121 -2.32 -70.97 24.71
C THR A 121 -3.69 -70.30 24.47
N ASP A 122 -4.59 -70.72 23.57
CA ASP A 122 -4.96 -72.04 23.06
C ASP A 122 -5.66 -72.00 21.67
N ILE A 123 -5.77 -73.19 21.08
CA ILE A 123 -6.36 -73.56 19.79
C ILE A 123 -7.90 -73.63 19.89
N HIS A 124 -8.64 -73.09 18.90
CA HIS A 124 -9.86 -73.74 18.38
C HIS A 124 -10.27 -73.22 17.00
N THR A 125 -10.56 -74.17 16.12
CA THR A 125 -11.02 -74.09 14.72
C THR A 125 -12.51 -73.71 14.60
N ASN A 126 -12.90 -72.93 13.59
CA ASN A 126 -14.06 -73.25 12.76
C ASN A 126 -14.04 -72.52 11.39
N GLU A 127 -14.46 -73.24 10.36
CA GLU A 127 -14.47 -72.85 8.95
C GLU A 127 -15.65 -71.94 8.55
N GLY A 128 -15.46 -71.19 7.45
CA GLY A 128 -16.51 -70.47 6.72
C GLY A 128 -15.94 -69.55 5.63
N ILE A 129 -15.87 -70.06 4.39
CA ILE A 129 -15.35 -69.41 3.17
C ILE A 129 -16.47 -68.55 2.47
N PRO A 130 -16.26 -67.86 1.32
CA PRO A 130 -15.74 -66.50 1.08
C PRO A 130 -16.75 -65.54 0.39
N SER A 131 -16.41 -64.24 0.26
CA SER A 131 -16.53 -63.45 -1.00
C SER A 131 -16.16 -61.97 -0.84
N GLY A 132 -15.53 -61.40 -1.88
CA GLY A 132 -15.87 -60.04 -2.33
C GLY A 132 -14.85 -58.91 -2.14
N VAL A 133 -13.80 -58.90 -2.97
CA VAL A 133 -13.36 -57.77 -3.84
C VAL A 133 -13.54 -56.31 -3.35
N SER A 134 -12.38 -55.68 -3.08
CA SER A 134 -11.89 -54.39 -3.59
C SER A 134 -12.88 -53.33 -4.08
N THR A 135 -12.91 -52.17 -3.40
CA THR A 135 -13.19 -50.87 -4.04
C THR A 135 -12.31 -49.76 -3.46
N ARG A 136 -11.37 -49.29 -4.30
CA ARG A 136 -10.90 -47.90 -4.32
C ARG A 136 -12.11 -47.01 -4.62
N ASN A 137 -12.21 -45.85 -3.97
CA ASN A 137 -12.91 -44.72 -4.56
C ASN A 137 -12.17 -43.42 -4.26
N ALA A 138 -11.67 -42.82 -5.33
CA ALA A 138 -11.28 -41.44 -5.44
C ALA A 138 -12.53 -40.62 -5.77
N TYR A 139 -12.68 -39.43 -5.20
CA TYR A 139 -13.60 -38.42 -5.68
C TYR A 139 -12.84 -37.10 -5.88
N HIS A 140 -12.74 -36.71 -7.15
CA HIS A 140 -12.71 -35.31 -7.60
C HIS A 140 -14.04 -34.65 -7.21
N ASP A 141 -14.00 -33.38 -6.80
CA ASP A 141 -15.10 -32.46 -7.07
C ASP A 141 -14.57 -31.04 -7.25
N ASP A 142 -14.61 -30.57 -8.49
CA ASP A 142 -14.44 -29.20 -8.92
C ASP A 142 -15.77 -28.47 -8.69
N ASN A 143 -15.78 -27.34 -7.99
CA ASN A 143 -16.94 -26.45 -8.01
C ASN A 143 -16.52 -25.00 -8.26
N GLN A 144 -16.51 -24.67 -9.55
CA GLN A 144 -16.57 -23.31 -10.05
C GLN A 144 -18.04 -22.86 -10.02
N ASN A 145 -18.36 -21.83 -9.25
CA ASN A 145 -19.66 -21.16 -9.34
C ASN A 145 -19.49 -19.81 -10.03
N ALA A 146 -19.76 -19.79 -11.33
CA ALA A 146 -20.02 -18.61 -12.13
C ALA A 146 -21.54 -18.49 -12.29
N ASN A 147 -22.12 -17.39 -11.83
CA ASN A 147 -23.51 -17.04 -12.13
C ASN A 147 -23.49 -15.77 -13.01
N ASN A 148 -23.89 -15.96 -14.26
CA ASN A 148 -24.33 -14.92 -15.19
C ASN A 148 -25.86 -14.97 -15.33
N ASP A 149 -26.39 -13.82 -15.73
CA ASP A 149 -27.68 -13.57 -16.40
C ASP A 149 -28.99 -13.90 -15.69
N ASP A 150 -29.82 -12.85 -15.49
CA ASP A 150 -31.09 -12.82 -16.22
C ASP A 150 -31.65 -11.40 -16.41
N SER A 151 -32.27 -11.27 -17.58
CA SER A 151 -32.90 -10.18 -18.31
C SER A 151 -34.12 -9.54 -17.62
N HIS A 152 -34.44 -8.27 -17.93
CA HIS A 152 -35.65 -7.89 -18.68
C HIS A 152 -35.95 -6.38 -18.73
N ASP A 153 -36.36 -5.95 -19.93
CA ASP A 153 -36.99 -4.69 -20.30
C ASP A 153 -38.23 -4.34 -19.46
N ASN A 154 -38.49 -3.04 -19.29
CA ASN A 154 -39.83 -2.48 -19.36
C ASN A 154 -39.78 -0.97 -19.65
N ASP A 155 -40.15 -0.63 -20.88
CA ASP A 155 -40.75 0.65 -21.25
C ASP A 155 -42.03 0.89 -20.44
N HIS A 156 -42.26 2.13 -19.97
CA HIS A 156 -43.62 2.68 -19.94
C HIS A 156 -43.65 4.22 -19.97
N HIS A 157 -44.64 4.66 -20.73
CA HIS A 157 -44.98 6.00 -21.22
C HIS A 157 -45.59 6.94 -20.15
N ASP A 158 -45.47 8.23 -20.46
CA ASP A 158 -46.41 9.34 -20.24
C ASP A 158 -46.75 9.81 -18.82
N HIS A 159 -46.52 11.11 -18.57
CA HIS A 159 -47.63 12.04 -18.35
C HIS A 159 -47.17 13.51 -18.44
N ASP A 160 -47.82 14.23 -19.35
CA ASP A 160 -47.87 15.68 -19.44
C ASP A 160 -48.57 16.32 -18.22
N ASP A 161 -48.40 17.65 -18.14
CA ASP A 161 -49.34 18.65 -17.61
C ASP A 161 -49.12 19.13 -16.15
N ASP A 162 -48.54 20.32 -16.00
CA ASP A 162 -49.24 21.46 -15.37
C ASP A 162 -48.43 22.75 -15.58
N SER A 163 -48.81 23.52 -16.59
CA SER A 163 -48.42 24.93 -16.74
C SER A 163 -49.54 25.82 -16.23
N GLY A 164 -49.34 26.44 -15.06
CA GLY A 164 -50.21 27.44 -14.47
C GLY A 164 -49.41 28.59 -13.81
N PRO A 165 -49.98 29.80 -13.70
CA PRO A 165 -49.35 31.01 -14.22
C PRO A 165 -48.83 32.00 -13.17
N ASP A 166 -47.90 32.84 -13.62
CA ASP A 166 -47.73 34.27 -13.28
C ASP A 166 -48.12 34.75 -11.87
N ALA A 167 -47.11 34.94 -11.03
CA ALA A 167 -47.14 35.99 -10.02
C ALA A 167 -45.77 36.69 -9.97
N TYR A 168 -45.72 37.81 -10.68
CA TYR A 168 -44.67 38.81 -10.62
C TYR A 168 -44.70 39.46 -9.24
N GLU A 169 -43.74 39.14 -8.36
CA GLU A 169 -43.34 40.04 -7.28
C GLU A 169 -41.96 40.60 -7.57
N HIS A 170 -41.95 41.87 -7.95
CA HIS A 170 -40.79 42.73 -7.89
C HIS A 170 -40.21 42.74 -6.46
N ASN A 171 -38.95 42.38 -6.30
CA ASN A 171 -38.10 43.18 -5.42
C ASN A 171 -36.60 43.12 -5.79
N ASP A 172 -36.08 44.33 -5.93
CA ASP A 172 -34.70 44.79 -5.79
C ASP A 172 -33.64 44.40 -6.84
N GLY A 173 -33.22 45.42 -7.58
CA GLY A 173 -32.12 45.41 -8.52
C GLY A 173 -30.76 45.38 -7.81
N SER A 174 -30.34 44.19 -7.37
CA SER A 174 -28.95 43.91 -7.09
C SER A 174 -28.31 43.25 -8.31
N SER A 175 -27.38 43.98 -8.92
CA SER A 175 -26.38 43.51 -9.88
C SER A 175 -25.99 42.03 -9.65
N PHE A 176 -26.44 41.18 -10.58
CA PHE A 176 -26.16 39.76 -10.64
C PHE A 176 -24.68 39.56 -11.03
N THR A 177 -23.79 39.60 -10.04
CA THR A 177 -22.47 38.98 -10.19
C THR A 177 -22.61 37.51 -9.82
N ASP A 178 -22.17 36.63 -10.72
CA ASP A 178 -21.99 35.18 -10.57
C ASP A 178 -21.48 34.75 -9.16
N ALA A 179 -20.60 35.56 -8.55
CA ALA A 179 -20.06 35.33 -7.21
C ALA A 179 -21.06 35.50 -6.03
N GLY A 180 -22.17 36.22 -6.21
CA GLY A 180 -23.16 36.45 -5.16
C GLY A 180 -24.08 35.24 -4.93
N ILE A 181 -24.31 34.47 -5.98
CA ILE A 181 -25.15 33.26 -5.97
C ILE A 181 -24.40 32.13 -5.29
N ASP A 182 -23.12 31.96 -5.60
CA ASP A 182 -22.26 30.97 -4.94
C ASP A 182 -22.17 31.18 -3.43
N ILE A 183 -21.98 32.43 -2.97
CA ILE A 183 -21.92 32.75 -1.53
C ILE A 183 -23.27 32.48 -0.84
N HIS A 184 -24.38 32.63 -1.57
CA HIS A 184 -25.72 32.37 -1.04
C HIS A 184 -26.05 30.87 -1.02
N ILE A 185 -25.66 30.11 -2.05
CA ILE A 185 -25.79 28.64 -2.10
C ILE A 185 -24.93 28.01 -0.99
N ASP A 186 -23.68 28.44 -0.85
CA ASP A 186 -22.74 27.95 0.16
C ASP A 186 -23.25 28.21 1.59
N ARG A 187 -23.88 29.37 1.82
CA ARG A 187 -24.51 29.72 3.10
C ARG A 187 -25.82 28.96 3.37
N THR A 188 -26.58 28.67 2.32
CA THR A 188 -27.83 27.90 2.43
C THR A 188 -27.56 26.41 2.65
N LEU A 189 -26.46 25.90 2.08
CA LEU A 189 -26.03 24.51 2.20
C LEU A 189 -25.24 24.22 3.50
N HIS A 190 -24.43 25.18 3.98
CA HIS A 190 -23.54 24.97 5.13
C HIS A 190 -23.85 25.85 6.36
N GLY A 191 -24.86 26.72 6.30
CA GLY A 191 -25.24 27.62 7.39
C GLY A 191 -24.30 28.83 7.55
N PRO A 192 -24.62 29.79 8.46
CA PRO A 192 -23.86 31.05 8.61
C PRO A 192 -22.39 30.88 9.01
N LEU A 193 -22.01 29.71 9.52
CA LEU A 193 -20.68 29.39 10.05
C LEU A 193 -20.10 28.06 9.57
N GLY A 194 -20.71 27.39 8.59
CA GLY A 194 -20.21 26.10 8.10
C GLY A 194 -20.35 24.99 9.15
N SER A 195 -21.38 24.17 9.04
CA SER A 195 -21.61 22.99 9.89
C SER A 195 -20.55 21.87 9.75
N ALA A 196 -19.36 22.16 9.23
CA ALA A 196 -18.29 21.20 8.96
C ALA A 196 -17.54 20.73 10.22
N LEU A 197 -17.85 21.28 11.39
CA LEU A 197 -17.26 20.82 12.65
C LEU A 197 -18.31 20.08 13.48
N PRO A 198 -18.11 18.78 13.77
CA PRO A 198 -18.94 18.08 14.73
C PRO A 198 -18.78 18.81 16.07
N ASN A 199 -19.85 19.49 16.50
CA ASN A 199 -19.97 20.04 17.83
C ASN A 199 -20.20 18.88 18.81
N LYS A 200 -19.16 18.08 19.03
CA LYS A 200 -19.15 16.99 20.00
C LYS A 200 -17.94 17.22 20.89
N SER A 201 -18.20 17.91 22.00
CA SER A 201 -17.42 17.83 23.23
C SER A 201 -17.04 16.36 23.48
N GLN A 202 -15.81 15.98 23.13
CA GLN A 202 -15.16 14.76 23.63
C GLN A 202 -13.68 15.08 23.78
N ASN A 203 -13.37 15.66 24.95
CA ASN A 203 -12.05 16.02 25.45
C ASN A 203 -11.49 17.33 24.90
N SER A 204 -11.81 18.43 25.58
CA SER A 204 -10.97 19.62 25.54
C SER A 204 -9.54 19.20 25.88
N HIS A 205 -8.64 19.19 24.90
CA HIS A 205 -7.22 18.97 25.17
C HIS A 205 -6.76 20.08 26.11
N THR A 206 -6.42 19.70 27.34
CA THR A 206 -5.73 20.62 28.24
C THR A 206 -4.34 20.89 27.67
N THR A 207 -3.77 22.04 28.00
CA THR A 207 -2.38 22.39 27.62
C THR A 207 -1.41 21.28 28.00
N GLU A 208 -1.65 20.57 29.12
CA GLU A 208 -0.87 19.42 29.55
C GLU A 208 -1.02 18.19 28.62
N SER A 209 -2.25 17.88 28.18
CA SER A 209 -2.53 16.79 27.25
C SER A 209 -1.90 17.04 25.88
N LEU A 210 -2.00 18.28 25.38
CA LEU A 210 -1.37 18.69 24.13
C LEU A 210 0.16 18.70 24.24
N LEU A 211 0.73 19.24 25.33
CA LEU A 211 2.17 19.25 25.55
C LEU A 211 2.74 17.83 25.66
N LYS A 212 2.01 16.92 26.31
CA LYS A 212 2.38 15.50 26.36
C LYS A 212 2.34 14.87 24.96
N GLY A 213 1.28 15.11 24.20
CA GLY A 213 1.16 14.65 22.81
C GLY A 213 2.29 15.17 21.91
N MET A 214 2.63 16.46 22.01
CA MET A 214 3.73 17.07 21.25
C MET A 214 5.10 16.49 21.63
N LYS A 215 5.33 16.18 22.92
CA LYS A 215 6.57 15.53 23.37
C LYS A 215 6.69 14.11 22.84
N THR A 216 5.61 13.35 22.85
CA THR A 216 5.57 11.99 22.27
C THR A 216 5.82 12.07 20.77
N ALA A 217 5.08 12.90 20.04
CA ALA A 217 5.24 13.06 18.60
C ALA A 217 6.67 13.51 18.21
N LYS A 218 7.29 14.40 19.01
CA LYS A 218 8.69 14.77 18.80
C LYS A 218 9.62 13.56 18.95
N GLY A 219 9.42 12.74 19.98
CA GLY A 219 10.22 11.53 20.19
C GLY A 219 10.05 10.51 19.06
N ASP A 220 8.80 10.31 18.61
CA ASP A 220 8.48 9.39 17.52
C ASP A 220 9.16 9.83 16.22
N LEU A 221 9.08 11.11 15.87
CA LEU A 221 9.75 11.67 14.68
C LEU A 221 11.28 11.58 14.79
N GLN A 222 11.86 11.80 15.97
CA GLN A 222 13.30 11.65 16.17
C GLN A 222 13.73 10.20 15.97
N SER A 223 12.98 9.23 16.51
CA SER A 223 13.24 7.81 16.29
C SER A 223 13.10 7.40 14.82
N GLU A 224 12.14 7.98 14.09
CA GLU A 224 11.95 7.73 12.66
C GLU A 224 13.11 8.28 11.83
N ILE A 225 13.61 9.48 12.15
CA ILE A 225 14.79 10.07 11.52
C ILE A 225 16.01 9.17 11.71
N GLU A 226 16.27 8.72 12.94
CA GLU A 226 17.39 7.81 13.24
C GLU A 226 17.29 6.49 12.46
N ALA A 227 16.08 5.93 12.35
CA ALA A 227 15.86 4.72 11.56
C ALA A 227 16.07 4.93 10.06
N LEU A 228 15.65 6.08 9.51
CA LEU A 228 15.88 6.44 8.11
C LEU A 228 17.36 6.69 7.82
N GLU A 229 18.08 7.35 8.72
CA GLU A 229 19.54 7.53 8.61
C GLU A 229 20.29 6.19 8.60
N ALA A 230 19.86 5.23 9.43
CA ALA A 230 20.42 3.88 9.42
C ALA A 230 20.14 3.13 8.09
N GLN A 231 18.93 3.29 7.53
CA GLN A 231 18.59 2.73 6.22
C GLN A 231 19.44 3.35 5.10
N ILE A 232 19.61 4.67 5.11
CA ILE A 232 20.47 5.38 4.17
C ILE A 232 21.91 4.86 4.24
N ALA A 233 22.46 4.71 5.45
CA ALA A 233 23.81 4.17 5.63
C ALA A 233 23.95 2.74 5.07
N SER A 234 22.92 1.89 5.26
CA SER A 234 22.91 0.54 4.67
C SER A 234 22.90 0.58 3.15
N VAL A 235 22.06 1.41 2.54
CA VAL A 235 21.97 1.51 1.08
C VAL A 235 23.26 2.08 0.48
N TYR A 236 23.89 3.06 1.14
CA TYR A 236 25.19 3.57 0.71
C TYR A 236 26.26 2.47 0.72
N LYS A 237 26.29 1.65 1.76
CA LYS A 237 27.21 0.51 1.84
C LYS A 237 26.97 -0.50 0.73
N ASP A 238 25.72 -0.84 0.45
CA ASP A 238 25.37 -1.76 -0.65
C ASP A 238 25.78 -1.19 -2.01
N CYS A 239 25.59 0.12 -2.22
CA CYS A 239 26.05 0.82 -3.41
C CYS A 239 27.59 0.79 -3.53
N GLU A 240 28.31 1.03 -2.44
CA GLU A 240 29.77 0.98 -2.41
C GLU A 240 30.29 -0.43 -2.70
N GLU A 241 29.68 -1.47 -2.13
CA GLU A 241 30.03 -2.87 -2.40
C GLU A 241 29.82 -3.22 -3.88
N ARG A 242 28.66 -2.84 -4.44
CA ARG A 242 28.34 -3.10 -5.85
C ARG A 242 29.27 -2.33 -6.80
N VAL A 243 29.53 -1.05 -6.53
CA VAL A 243 30.42 -0.22 -7.34
C VAL A 243 31.87 -0.69 -7.19
N GLY A 244 32.28 -1.11 -6.00
CA GLY A 244 33.58 -1.74 -5.74
C GLY A 244 33.73 -3.03 -6.54
N GLY A 245 32.74 -3.92 -6.50
CA GLY A 245 32.74 -5.16 -7.29
C GLY A 245 32.77 -4.91 -8.79
N LEU A 246 32.01 -3.94 -9.29
CA LEU A 246 32.06 -3.54 -10.71
C LEU A 246 33.39 -2.87 -11.09
N SER A 247 34.01 -2.13 -10.16
CA SER A 247 35.33 -1.52 -10.36
C SER A 247 36.42 -2.59 -10.40
N ASP A 248 36.40 -3.55 -9.49
CA ASP A 248 37.33 -4.69 -9.50
C ASP A 248 37.16 -5.55 -10.75
N LEU A 249 35.94 -5.70 -11.26
CA LEU A 249 35.66 -6.38 -12.52
C LEU A 249 36.23 -5.59 -13.71
N ARG A 250 36.01 -4.28 -13.75
CA ARG A 250 36.49 -3.39 -14.82
C ARG A 250 38.01 -3.30 -14.87
N TYR A 251 38.68 -3.34 -13.72
CA TYR A 251 40.14 -3.25 -13.63
C TYR A 251 40.82 -4.62 -13.47
N GLY A 252 40.08 -5.72 -13.64
CA GLY A 252 40.63 -7.08 -13.68
C GLY A 252 41.12 -7.62 -12.33
N ARG A 253 40.81 -6.97 -11.20
CA ARG A 253 41.21 -7.41 -9.86
C ARG A 253 40.41 -8.58 -9.29
N PHE A 254 39.27 -8.93 -9.89
CA PHE A 254 38.46 -10.07 -9.47
C PHE A 254 39.21 -11.43 -9.56
N ALA A 255 40.16 -11.57 -10.50
CA ALA A 255 41.00 -12.76 -10.61
C ALA A 255 42.14 -12.79 -9.57
N GLN A 256 42.59 -11.63 -9.11
CA GLN A 256 43.75 -11.53 -8.21
C GLN A 256 43.44 -11.95 -6.77
N ASN A 257 42.19 -11.74 -6.29
CA ASN A 257 41.80 -12.15 -4.94
C ASN A 257 41.46 -13.65 -4.81
N ARG A 258 41.11 -14.35 -5.90
CA ARG A 258 41.01 -15.83 -5.87
C ARG A 258 42.38 -16.49 -5.97
N THR A 259 43.32 -15.89 -6.70
CA THR A 259 44.69 -16.40 -6.84
C THR A 259 45.58 -16.15 -5.62
N SER A 260 45.20 -15.25 -4.70
CA SER A 260 46.02 -14.91 -3.53
C SER A 260 45.67 -15.65 -2.23
N THR A 261 44.51 -16.31 -2.14
CA THR A 261 44.10 -17.06 -0.93
C THR A 261 43.80 -18.54 -1.12
N GLU A 262 43.90 -19.08 -2.33
CA GLU A 262 43.77 -20.52 -2.59
C GLU A 262 44.93 -21.07 -3.44
N SER A 263 46.18 -20.70 -3.10
CA SER A 263 47.37 -21.51 -3.47
C SER A 263 47.49 -22.81 -2.67
N ALA A 264 46.37 -23.43 -2.30
CA ALA A 264 46.39 -24.68 -1.54
C ALA A 264 45.12 -25.50 -1.77
N ASN A 265 44.80 -25.83 -3.02
CA ASN A 265 44.45 -27.19 -3.45
C ASN A 265 43.78 -27.21 -4.84
N GLY A 266 44.55 -27.65 -5.83
CA GLY A 266 44.15 -28.82 -6.61
C GLY A 266 43.12 -28.69 -7.72
N GLU A 267 42.81 -27.50 -8.24
CA GLU A 267 42.18 -27.39 -9.56
C GLU A 267 43.11 -26.62 -10.49
N THR A 268 43.62 -27.31 -11.50
CA THR A 268 44.42 -26.73 -12.59
C THR A 268 43.66 -25.55 -13.16
N SER A 269 44.27 -24.36 -13.07
CA SER A 269 43.66 -23.13 -13.59
C SER A 269 43.29 -23.37 -15.06
N ILE A 270 42.14 -22.84 -15.50
CA ILE A 270 41.72 -22.90 -16.91
C ILE A 270 42.85 -22.39 -17.83
N GLU A 271 43.69 -21.50 -17.31
CA GLU A 271 44.92 -21.02 -17.95
C GLU A 271 45.90 -22.15 -18.26
N ASP A 272 46.12 -23.10 -17.34
CA ASP A 272 47.01 -24.25 -17.55
C ASP A 272 46.42 -25.23 -18.57
N GLU A 273 45.10 -25.42 -18.59
CA GLU A 273 44.42 -26.25 -19.58
C GLU A 273 44.50 -25.64 -20.98
N VAL A 274 44.29 -24.34 -21.11
CA VAL A 274 44.41 -23.61 -22.38
C VAL A 274 45.85 -23.60 -22.86
N VAL A 275 46.82 -23.39 -21.97
CA VAL A 275 48.25 -23.44 -22.32
C VAL A 275 48.63 -24.86 -22.77
N GLY A 276 48.17 -25.90 -22.07
CA GLY A 276 48.40 -27.30 -22.48
C GLY A 276 47.77 -27.62 -23.84
N ALA A 277 46.53 -27.19 -24.09
CA ALA A 277 45.87 -27.38 -25.37
C ALA A 277 46.58 -26.64 -26.52
N LEU A 278 47.14 -25.46 -26.25
CA LEU A 278 47.91 -24.70 -27.23
C LEU A 278 49.28 -25.32 -27.51
N GLU A 279 49.93 -25.91 -26.50
CA GLU A 279 51.16 -26.67 -26.71
C GLU A 279 50.92 -27.96 -27.50
N GLU A 280 49.82 -28.67 -27.25
CA GLU A 280 49.42 -29.85 -28.03
C GLU A 280 49.11 -29.46 -29.49
N LEU A 281 48.38 -28.36 -29.70
CA LEU A 281 48.11 -27.83 -31.03
C LEU A 281 49.41 -27.41 -31.74
N ARG A 282 50.33 -26.76 -31.03
CA ARG A 282 51.66 -26.40 -31.54
C ARG A 282 52.46 -27.63 -31.95
N ALA A 283 52.44 -28.69 -31.15
CA ALA A 283 53.13 -29.95 -31.47
C ALA A 283 52.54 -30.61 -32.73
N ARG A 284 51.21 -30.55 -32.90
CA ARG A 284 50.52 -31.08 -34.09
C ARG A 284 50.76 -30.27 -35.36
N LEU A 285 51.08 -28.99 -35.23
CA LEU A 285 51.33 -28.09 -36.36
C LEU A 285 52.81 -28.00 -36.77
N GLN A 286 53.73 -28.63 -36.04
CA GLN A 286 55.10 -28.78 -36.53
C GLN A 286 55.14 -29.93 -37.56
N PRO A 287 55.42 -29.66 -38.86
CA PRO A 287 55.66 -30.73 -39.81
C PRO A 287 56.91 -31.50 -39.38
N ALA A 288 56.79 -32.83 -39.29
CA ALA A 288 57.93 -33.71 -39.08
C ALA A 288 58.97 -33.44 -40.17
N ASN A 289 60.06 -32.75 -39.82
CA ASN A 289 61.21 -32.60 -40.70
C ASN A 289 61.80 -34.01 -40.94
N SER A 290 61.56 -34.52 -42.14
CA SER A 290 62.37 -35.52 -42.84
C SER A 290 62.32 -35.18 -44.32
#